data_AF-A0A0E9LZY9-F1
#
_entry.id   AF-A0A0E9LZY9-F1
#
_cell.length_a   1.000
_cell.length_b   1.000
_cell.length_c   1.000
_cell.angle_alpha   90.00
_cell.angle_beta   90.00
_cell.angle_gamma   90.00
#
_symmetry.space_group_name_H-M   'P 1'
#
loop_
_entity.id
_entity.type
_entity.pdbx_description
1 polymer ?
#
loop_
_entity_poly.entity_id
_entity_poly.type
_entity_poly.pdbx_seq_one_letter_code
_entity_poly.pdbx_strand_id
1 'polypeptide(L)' 'MVLRRAGRSSIATIKLFPSGGNVQVDLFHTNIPAEAYEEITEGWTEYFLGAIKEFLEGA' A
#
# COMPACT_ATOMS: atom_id res chain seq x y z
N MET A 1 -18.56 10.02 -27.84
CA MET A 1 -17.71 8.84 -27.57
C MET A 1 -16.44 9.34 -26.89
N VAL A 2 -16.33 9.20 -25.57
CA VAL A 2 -15.12 9.60 -24.83
C VAL A 2 -14.19 8.38 -24.87
N LEU A 3 -13.10 8.46 -25.64
CA LEU A 3 -12.02 7.49 -25.55
C LEU A 3 -11.39 7.60 -24.16
N ARG A 4 -11.80 6.73 -23.23
CA ARG A 4 -11.00 6.44 -22.04
C ARG A 4 -9.64 5.95 -22.55
N ARG A 5 -8.57 6.72 -22.34
CA ARG A 5 -7.21 6.22 -22.53
C ARG A 5 -7.09 4.95 -21.67
N ALA A 6 -6.73 3.83 -22.29
CA ALA A 6 -6.46 2.58 -21.59
C ALA A 6 -5.12 2.71 -20.83
N GLY A 7 -5.11 3.47 -19.74
CA GLY A 7 -4.03 3.43 -18.76
C GLY A 7 -4.13 2.14 -17.95
N ARG A 8 -2.99 1.52 -17.61
CA ARG A 8 -2.98 0.42 -16.63
C ARG A 8 -3.44 0.97 -15.29
N SER A 9 -4.38 0.29 -14.64
CA SER A 9 -4.87 0.70 -13.33
C SER A 9 -3.76 0.59 -12.28
N SER A 10 -3.61 1.59 -11.43
CA SER A 10 -2.83 1.50 -10.19
C SER A 10 -3.56 0.56 -9.25
N ILE A 11 -2.97 -0.59 -8.91
CA ILE A 11 -3.63 -1.63 -8.11
C ILE A 11 -2.77 -1.97 -6.91
N ALA A 12 -3.28 -1.65 -5.71
CA ALA A 12 -2.71 -2.09 -4.43
C ALA A 12 -3.45 -3.33 -3.93
N THR A 13 -2.70 -4.37 -3.56
CA THR A 13 -3.19 -5.59 -2.93
C THR A 13 -2.60 -5.69 -1.54
N ILE A 14 -3.46 -5.84 -0.54
CA ILE A 14 -3.06 -6.04 0.85
C ILE A 14 -3.44 -7.46 1.23
N LYS A 15 -2.46 -8.23 1.70
CA LYS A 15 -2.68 -9.58 2.21
C LYS A 15 -2.43 -9.59 3.70
N LEU A 16 -3.42 -10.04 4.45
CA LEU A 16 -3.33 -10.22 5.90
C LEU A 16 -3.35 -11.72 6.21
N PHE A 17 -2.47 -12.17 7.10
CA PHE A 17 -2.45 -13.55 7.55
C PHE A 17 -1.86 -13.68 8.95
N PRO A 18 -2.27 -14.70 9.73
CA PRO A 18 -1.67 -14.97 11.02
C PRO A 18 -0.17 -15.25 10.87
N SER A 19 0.64 -14.68 11.77
CA SER A 19 2.08 -14.90 11.85
C SER A 19 2.49 -15.02 13.32
N GLY A 20 2.46 -16.26 13.82
CA GLY A 20 2.63 -16.55 15.25
C GLY A 20 1.52 -15.89 16.08
N GLY A 21 1.91 -15.13 17.10
CA GLY A 21 1.00 -14.33 17.93
C GLY A 21 0.58 -12.99 17.32
N ASN A 22 1.04 -12.67 16.11
CA ASN A 22 0.79 -11.40 15.43
C ASN A 22 0.00 -11.61 14.12
N VAL A 23 -0.37 -10.52 13.48
CA VAL A 23 -0.87 -10.52 12.09
C VAL A 23 0.22 -9.92 11.20
N GLN A 24 0.59 -10.63 10.14
CA GLN A 24 1.46 -10.08 9.11
C GLN A 24 0.62 -9.41 8.02
N VAL A 25 1.10 -8.25 7.57
CA VAL A 25 0.51 -7.47 6.47
C VAL A 25 1.54 -7.35 5.36
N ASP A 26 1.24 -7.94 4.20
CA ASP A 26 2.03 -7.75 2.99
C ASP A 26 1.29 -6.78 2.05
N LEU A 27 1.99 -5.75 1.57
CA LEU A 27 1.50 -4.81 0.57
C LEU A 27 2.21 -5.04 -0.77
N PHE A 28 1.43 -5.16 -1.84
CA PHE A 28 1.93 -5.20 -3.21
C PHE A 28 1.17 -4.19 -4.08
N HIS A 29 1.86 -3.16 -4.58
CA HIS A 29 1.27 -2.12 -5.40
C HIS A 29 1.89 -2.10 -6.80
N THR A 30 1.05 -2.31 -7.83
CA THR A 30 1.45 -2.34 -9.23
C THR A 30 1.01 -1.10 -9.99
N ASN A 31 1.75 -0.80 -11.07
CA ASN A 31 1.50 0.31 -11.98
C ASN A 31 1.56 1.70 -11.33
N ILE A 32 2.38 1.87 -10.28
CA ILE A 32 2.73 3.20 -9.76
C ILE A 32 3.53 3.95 -10.85
N PRO A 33 3.14 5.18 -11.23
CA PRO A 33 3.94 6.02 -12.11
C PRO A 33 5.33 6.27 -11.49
N ALA A 34 6.39 6.25 -12.30
CA ALA A 34 7.76 6.36 -11.80
C ALA A 34 7.98 7.68 -11.03
N GLU A 35 7.36 8.75 -11.52
CA GLU A 35 7.37 10.08 -10.92
C GLU A 35 6.70 10.15 -9.54
N ALA A 36 5.81 9.22 -9.21
CA ALA A 36 5.07 9.18 -7.96
C ALA A 36 5.52 8.04 -7.03
N TYR A 37 6.54 7.26 -7.43
CA TYR A 37 6.95 6.06 -6.69
C TYR A 37 7.36 6.36 -5.24
N GLU A 38 8.19 7.39 -5.04
CA GLU A 38 8.68 7.77 -3.72
C GLU A 38 7.54 8.26 -2.81
N GLU A 39 6.72 9.19 -3.30
CA GLU A 39 5.58 9.74 -2.54
C GLU A 39 4.58 8.64 -2.16
N ILE A 40 4.27 7.72 -3.08
CA ILE A 40 3.36 6.61 -2.80
C ILE A 40 3.98 5.63 -1.80
N THR A 41 5.28 5.36 -1.90
CA THR A 41 5.98 4.46 -0.98
C THR A 41 5.99 5.04 0.44
N GLU A 42 6.35 6.32 0.59
CA GLU A 42 6.30 7.03 1.86
C GLU A 42 4.87 7.07 2.43
N GLY A 43 3.88 7.36 1.59
CA GLY A 43 2.47 7.26 1.92
C GLY A 43 2.11 5.93 2.59
N TRP A 44 2.55 4.82 1.98
CA TRP A 44 2.30 3.48 2.51
C TRP A 44 3.09 3.18 3.78
N THR A 45 4.38 3.50 3.84
CA THR A 45 5.24 3.09 4.97
C THR A 45 5.01 3.94 6.21
N GLU A 46 4.87 5.26 6.06
CA GLU A 46 4.79 6.16 7.22
C GLU A 46 3.34 6.41 7.64
N TYR A 47 2.50 6.82 6.68
CA TYR A 47 1.20 7.40 6.99
C TYR A 47 0.05 6.38 7.04
N PHE A 48 0.17 5.25 6.32
CA PHE A 48 -0.80 4.17 6.37
C PHE A 48 -0.34 3.02 7.27
N LEU A 49 0.60 2.19 6.82
CA LEU A 49 1.00 1.01 7.57
C LEU A 49 1.78 1.38 8.84
N GLY A 50 2.64 2.41 8.78
CA GLY A 50 3.35 2.94 9.93
C GLY A 50 2.39 3.46 11.01
N ALA A 51 1.44 4.33 10.64
CA ALA A 51 0.45 4.85 11.57
C ALA A 51 -0.46 3.75 12.18
N ILE A 52 -0.89 2.76 11.38
CA ILE A 52 -1.67 1.62 11.89
C ILE A 52 -0.83 0.79 12.86
N LYS A 53 0.43 0.53 12.51
CA LYS A 53 1.36 -0.21 13.36
C LYS A 53 1.57 0.51 14.68
N GLU A 54 1.83 1.81 14.66
CA GLU A 54 1.96 2.62 15.88
C GLU A 54 0.69 2.61 16.71
N PHE A 55 -0.49 2.72 16.10
CA PHE A 55 -1.76 2.69 16.82
C PHE A 55 -2.03 1.33 17.51
N LEU A 56 -1.62 0.21 16.91
CA LEU A 56 -1.90 -1.14 17.42
C LEU A 56 -0.77 -1.73 18.27
N GLU A 57 0.47 -1.34 17.99
CA GLU A 57 1.68 -1.92 18.58
C GLU A 57 2.57 -0.88 19.29
N GLY A 58 2.32 0.42 19.13
CA GLY A 58 3.00 1.49 19.86
C GLY A 58 2.53 1.53 21.31
N ALA A 59 3.49 1.63 22.23
CA ALA A 59 3.27 1.59 23.69
C ALA A 59 2.80 2.94 24.26
#